data_AF-A0A4Q5P1Z0-F1
#
_entry.id   AF-A0A4Q5P1Z0-F1
#
_cell.length_a   1.000
_cell.length_b   1.000
_cell.length_c   1.000
_cell.angle_alpha   90.00
_cell.angle_beta   90.00
_cell.angle_gamma   90.00
#
_symmetry.space_group_name_H-M   'P 1'
#
loop_
_entity.id
_entity.type
_entity.pdbx_description
1 polymer ?
#
loop_
_entity_poly.entity_id
_entity_poly.type
_entity_poly.pdbx_seq_one_letter_code
_entity_poly.pdbx_strand_id
1 'polypeptide(L)'
;MLPQPVKVSDITDEQSAQAFFDQSIMTTFCRVLDTSRMPPDVVMTLLAKALGRTYREVAAAHRDGGCPCGWCPQPAADIENLRNSLEDAAAPRRSEDLLSMVAAGRA
;
A
#
# COMPACT_ATOMS: atom_id res chain seq x y z
N MET A 1 11.01 20.56 -3.43
CA MET A 1 10.40 20.49 -2.09
C MET A 1 9.99 19.04 -1.89
N LEU A 2 10.71 18.27 -1.07
CA LEU A 2 10.32 16.88 -0.79
C LEU A 2 8.97 16.93 -0.04
N PRO A 3 7.98 16.09 -0.39
CA PRO A 3 6.73 16.05 0.34
C PRO A 3 7.02 15.77 1.81
N GLN A 4 6.43 16.58 2.71
CA GLN A 4 6.60 16.35 4.14
C GLN A 4 6.07 14.96 4.52
N PRO A 5 6.68 14.29 5.51
CA PRO A 5 6.13 13.05 6.05
C PRO A 5 4.72 13.30 6.59
N VAL A 6 3.73 12.60 6.03
CA VAL A 6 2.37 12.56 6.57
C VAL A 6 2.48 12.01 7.98
N LYS A 7 1.98 12.73 8.98
CA LYS A 7 1.98 12.25 10.36
C LYS A 7 0.73 11.42 10.60
N VAL A 8 0.81 10.43 11.48
CA VAL A 8 -0.36 9.62 11.91
C VAL A 8 -1.48 10.52 12.45
N SER A 9 -1.14 11.65 13.07
CA SER A 9 -2.09 12.66 13.57
C SER A 9 -2.94 13.33 12.48
N ASP A 10 -2.52 13.23 11.22
CA ASP A 10 -3.13 13.94 10.09
C ASP A 10 -4.05 13.02 9.28
N ILE A 11 -4.23 11.77 9.74
CA ILE A 11 -5.13 10.78 9.11
C ILE A 11 -6.55 11.06 9.58
N THR A 12 -7.40 11.56 8.69
CA THR A 12 -8.79 11.93 8.98
C THR A 12 -9.81 11.17 8.13
N ASP A 13 -9.34 10.57 7.03
CA ASP A 13 -10.16 9.88 6.03
C ASP A 13 -9.33 8.80 5.32
N GLU A 14 -9.98 8.03 4.43
CA GLU A 14 -9.33 6.95 3.70
C GLU A 14 -8.21 7.44 2.76
N GLN A 15 -8.34 8.65 2.19
CA GLN A 15 -7.36 9.19 1.25
C GLN A 15 -6.07 9.61 1.96
N SER A 16 -6.19 10.30 3.09
CA SER A 16 -5.08 10.67 3.97
C SER A 16 -4.43 9.43 4.58
N ALA A 17 -5.21 8.40 4.94
CA ALA A 17 -4.68 7.10 5.36
C ALA A 17 -3.88 6.42 4.24
N GLN A 18 -4.40 6.40 3.00
CA GLN A 18 -3.70 5.81 1.86
C GLN A 18 -2.38 6.53 1.58
N ALA A 19 -2.37 7.87 1.56
CA ALA A 19 -1.16 8.65 1.36
C ALA A 19 -0.10 8.39 2.46
N PHE A 20 -0.55 8.25 3.71
CA PHE A 20 0.32 7.85 4.81
C PHE A 20 0.94 6.46 4.61
N PHE A 21 0.13 5.48 4.19
CA PHE A 21 0.62 4.12 3.93
C PHE A 21 1.59 4.06 2.76
N ASP A 22 1.29 4.73 1.63
CA ASP A 22 2.18 4.77 0.46
C ASP A 22 3.57 5.28 0.83
N GLN A 23 3.63 6.39 1.60
CA GLN A 23 4.89 6.97 2.05
C GLN A 23 5.61 6.06 3.06
N SER A 24 4.88 5.48 4.01
CA SER A 24 5.44 4.62 5.06
C SER A 24 6.01 3.33 4.48
N ILE A 25 5.31 2.73 3.51
CA ILE A 25 5.75 1.52 2.80
C ILE A 25 7.01 1.83 1.98
N MET A 26 7.00 2.90 1.18
CA MET A 26 8.17 3.27 0.36
C MET A 26 9.40 3.59 1.22
N THR A 27 9.21 4.33 2.32
CA THR A 27 10.30 4.64 3.26
C THR A 27 10.87 3.38 3.89
N THR A 28 10.01 2.45 4.30
CA THR A 28 10.42 1.16 4.88
C THR A 28 11.16 0.30 3.85
N PHE A 29 10.65 0.23 2.63
CA PHE A 29 11.25 -0.49 1.50
C PHE A 29 12.67 0.03 1.23
N CYS A 30 12.84 1.34 1.02
CA CYS A 30 14.15 1.96 0.78
C CYS A 30 15.12 1.68 1.93
N ARG A 31 14.68 1.84 3.18
CA ARG A 31 15.52 1.56 4.36
C ARG A 31 16.00 0.10 4.38
N VAL A 32 15.14 -0.86 4.04
CA VAL A 32 15.54 -2.28 3.98
C VAL A 32 16.51 -2.53 2.83
N LEU A 33 16.29 -1.94 1.66
CA LEU A 33 17.24 -2.06 0.54
C LEU A 33 18.63 -1.53 0.90
N ASP A 34 18.68 -0.31 1.43
CA ASP A 34 19.94 0.37 1.77
C ASP A 34 20.76 -0.41 2.80
N THR A 35 20.08 -1.07 3.75
CA THR A 35 20.72 -1.79 4.85
C THR A 35 21.06 -3.25 4.53
N SER A 36 20.25 -3.94 3.72
CA SER A 36 20.38 -5.39 3.48
C SER A 36 21.16 -5.76 2.22
N ARG A 37 21.29 -4.85 1.24
CA ARG A 37 21.80 -5.12 -0.12
C ARG A 37 21.06 -6.23 -0.87
N MET A 38 19.83 -6.55 -0.46
CA MET A 38 18.99 -7.53 -1.16
C MET A 38 18.47 -6.96 -2.50
N PRO A 39 18.19 -7.82 -3.49
CA PRO A 39 17.47 -7.42 -4.69
C PRO A 39 16.07 -6.84 -4.37
N PRO A 40 15.58 -5.84 -5.14
CA PRO A 40 14.25 -5.24 -4.97
C PRO A 40 13.08 -6.22 -4.91
N ASP A 41 13.08 -7.23 -5.77
CA ASP A 41 12.05 -8.27 -5.85
C ASP A 41 12.00 -9.14 -4.58
N VAL A 42 13.15 -9.41 -3.96
CA VAL A 42 13.25 -10.11 -2.68
C VAL A 42 12.62 -9.28 -1.56
N VAL A 43 12.93 -7.99 -1.49
CA VAL A 43 12.34 -7.09 -0.48
C VAL A 43 10.83 -6.94 -0.67
N MET A 44 10.36 -6.82 -1.92
CA MET A 44 8.93 -6.82 -2.23
C MET A 44 8.24 -8.11 -1.78
N THR A 45 8.86 -9.27 -2.01
CA THR A 45 8.34 -10.56 -1.55
C THR A 45 8.27 -10.64 -0.01
N LEU A 46 9.26 -10.08 0.68
CA LEU A 46 9.26 -10.01 2.15
C LEU A 46 8.16 -9.08 2.68
N LEU A 47 7.91 -7.94 2.03
CA LEU A 47 6.80 -7.04 2.36
C LEU A 47 5.44 -7.74 2.19
N ALA A 48 5.22 -8.44 1.07
CA ALA A 48 3.99 -9.20 0.85
C ALA A 48 3.78 -10.29 1.92
N LYS A 49 4.85 -11.01 2.30
CA LYS A 49 4.79 -11.99 3.40
C LYS A 49 4.48 -11.33 4.75
N ALA A 50 5.03 -10.14 5.01
CA ALA A 50 4.74 -9.40 6.23
C ALA A 50 3.26 -8.99 6.28
N LEU A 51 2.71 -8.44 5.19
CA LEU A 51 1.30 -8.09 5.09
C LEU A 51 0.38 -9.30 5.36
N GLY A 52 0.68 -10.46 4.76
CA GLY A 52 -0.09 -11.68 5.01
C GLY A 52 -0.04 -12.16 6.48
N ARG A 53 1.10 -11.99 7.17
CA ARG A 53 1.20 -12.28 8.61
C ARG A 53 0.38 -11.30 9.44
N THR A 54 0.45 -10.00 9.14
CA THR A 54 -0.39 -8.98 9.77
C THR A 54 -1.87 -9.32 9.61
N TYR A 55 -2.33 -9.64 8.39
CA TYR A 55 -3.71 -10.07 8.16
C TYR A 55 -4.09 -11.25 9.06
N ARG A 56 -3.25 -12.30 9.11
CA ARG A 56 -3.52 -13.48 9.95
C ARG A 56 -3.67 -13.13 11.43
N GLU A 57 -2.82 -12.25 11.94
CA GLU A 57 -2.85 -11.80 13.33
C GLU A 57 -4.11 -10.97 13.63
N VAL A 58 -4.44 -10.01 12.77
CA VAL A 58 -5.66 -9.21 12.90
C VAL A 58 -6.89 -10.11 12.80
N ALA A 59 -6.97 -10.99 11.81
CA ALA A 59 -8.09 -11.94 11.67
C ALA A 59 -8.22 -12.89 12.87
N ALA A 60 -7.11 -13.33 13.47
CA ALA A 60 -7.14 -14.15 14.68
C ALA A 60 -7.74 -13.37 15.86
N ALA A 61 -7.37 -12.10 16.06
CA ALA A 61 -7.92 -11.25 17.11
C ALA A 61 -9.45 -11.02 17.00
N HIS A 62 -10.02 -11.24 15.81
CA HIS A 62 -11.45 -11.03 15.53
C HIS A 62 -12.29 -12.32 15.51
N ARG A 63 -11.66 -13.50 15.51
CA ARG A 63 -12.37 -14.79 15.42
C ARG A 63 -13.21 -15.14 16.65
N ASP A 64 -12.86 -14.61 17.81
CA ASP A 64 -13.52 -14.95 19.07
C ASP A 64 -14.63 -13.97 19.47
N GLY A 65 -15.11 -13.13 18.55
CA GLY A 65 -16.22 -12.19 18.78
C GLY A 65 -15.92 -11.07 19.79
N GLY A 66 -14.66 -10.95 20.24
CA GLY A 66 -14.24 -9.96 21.23
C GLY A 66 -14.05 -8.54 20.67
N CYS A 67 -14.01 -8.37 19.34
CA CYS A 67 -13.95 -7.04 18.74
C CYS A 67 -15.35 -6.48 18.48
N PRO A 68 -15.73 -5.32 19.05
CA PRO A 68 -17.01 -4.67 18.78
C PRO A 68 -17.05 -3.98 17.40
N CYS A 69 -15.96 -4.03 16.62
CA CYS A 69 -15.81 -3.35 15.34
C CYS A 69 -16.65 -3.96 14.20
N GLY A 70 -17.25 -5.14 14.39
CA GLY A 70 -18.15 -5.77 13.42
C GLY A 70 -17.48 -6.43 12.21
N TRP A 71 -16.16 -6.34 12.08
CA TRP A 71 -15.43 -7.05 11.03
C TRP A 71 -15.37 -8.55 11.33
N CYS A 72 -15.89 -9.37 10.41
CA CYS A 72 -15.87 -10.82 10.48
C CYS A 72 -14.95 -11.37 9.37
N PRO A 73 -13.72 -11.83 9.71
CA PRO A 73 -12.75 -12.25 8.72
C PRO A 73 -13.24 -13.44 7.89
N GLN A 74 -13.10 -13.35 6.57
CA GLN A 74 -13.42 -14.39 5.61
C GLN A 74 -12.16 -14.72 4.79
N PRO A 75 -11.27 -15.61 5.26
CA PRO A 75 -9.91 -15.74 4.72
C PRO A 75 -9.79 -15.89 3.21
N ALA A 76 -10.69 -16.66 2.57
CA ALA A 76 -10.66 -16.80 1.13
C ALA A 76 -11.00 -15.48 0.41
N ALA A 77 -12.08 -14.81 0.82
CA ALA A 77 -12.54 -13.57 0.22
C ALA A 77 -11.60 -12.39 0.53
N ASP A 78 -11.13 -12.29 1.78
CA ASP A 78 -10.22 -11.23 2.21
C ASP A 78 -8.90 -11.27 1.43
N ILE A 79 -8.29 -12.45 1.31
CA ILE A 79 -7.02 -12.60 0.57
C ILE A 79 -7.22 -12.32 -0.92
N GLU A 80 -8.35 -12.72 -1.50
CA GLU A 80 -8.65 -12.42 -2.89
C GLU A 80 -8.82 -10.92 -3.12
N ASN A 81 -9.52 -10.23 -2.22
CA ASN A 81 -9.63 -8.76 -2.27
C ASN A 81 -8.26 -8.08 -2.15
N LEU A 82 -7.39 -8.54 -1.24
CA LEU A 82 -6.03 -8.02 -1.11
C LEU A 82 -5.20 -8.23 -2.39
N ARG A 83 -5.35 -9.37 -3.07
CA ARG A 83 -4.70 -9.61 -4.37
C ARG A 83 -5.21 -8.66 -5.43
N ASN A 84 -6.53 -8.52 -5.55
CA ASN A 84 -7.15 -7.62 -6.52
C ASN A 84 -6.72 -6.16 -6.28
N SER A 85 -6.67 -5.71 -5.03
CA SER A 85 -6.17 -4.37 -4.69
C SER A 85 -4.70 -4.17 -5.05
N LEU A 86 -3.86 -5.19 -4.84
CA LEU A 86 -2.45 -5.15 -5.23
C LEU A 86 -2.30 -5.08 -6.75
N GLU A 87 -3.06 -5.90 -7.49
CA GLU A 87 -3.06 -5.92 -8.95
C GLU A 87 -3.52 -4.58 -9.54
N ASP A 88 -4.60 -4.01 -9.01
CA ASP A 88 -5.12 -2.70 -9.43
C ASP A 88 -4.10 -1.57 -9.17
N ALA A 89 -3.50 -1.54 -7.97
CA ALA A 89 -2.49 -0.55 -7.62
C ALA A 89 -1.19 -0.68 -8.44
N ALA A 90 -0.84 -1.90 -8.86
CA ALA A 90 0.35 -2.19 -9.68
C ALA A 90 0.11 -1.97 -11.18
N ALA A 91 -1.14 -1.80 -11.61
CA ALA A 91 -1.48 -1.59 -13.01
C ALA A 91 -0.72 -0.36 -13.56
N PRO A 92 -0.20 -0.42 -14.80
CA PRO A 92 0.42 0.74 -15.43
C PRO A 92 -0.55 1.92 -15.40
N ARG A 93 -0.11 3.06 -14.86
CA ARG A 93 -0.87 4.31 -15.02
C ARG A 93 -0.96 4.54 -16.53
N ARG A 94 -2.19 4.60 -17.06
CA ARG A 94 -2.40 5.06 -18.43
C ARG A 94 -1.76 6.43 -18.52
N SER A 95 -0.62 6.53 -19.20
CA SER A 95 -0.08 7.83 -19.58
C SER A 95 -1.20 8.51 -20.34
N GLU A 96 -1.60 9.71 -19.91
CA GLU A 96 -2.32 10.60 -20.80
C GLU A 96 -1.49 10.64 -22.08
N ASP A 97 -2.13 10.27 -23.19
CA ASP A 97 -1.46 10.09 -24.46
C ASP A 97 -0.74 11.41 -24.79
N LEU A 98 0.60 11.38 -24.89
CA LEU A 98 1.41 12.56 -25.22
C LEU A 98 0.96 13.17 -26.56
N LEU A 99 0.29 12.39 -27.42
CA LEU A 99 -0.32 12.84 -28.67
C LEU A 99 -1.56 13.72 -28.48
N SER A 100 -2.18 13.70 -27.30
CA SER A 100 -3.35 14.51 -26.95
C SER A 100 -3.02 15.78 -26.17
N MET A 101 -1.74 15.97 -25.80
CA MET A 101 -1.29 17.18 -25.11
C MET A 101 -1.14 18.35 -26.07
N VAL A 102 -1.85 19.45 -25.79
CA VAL A 102 -1.71 20.71 -26.54
C VAL A 102 -0.36 21.36 -26.20
N ALA A 103 0.44 21.68 -27.21
CA ALA A 103 1.73 22.35 -27.03
C ALA A 103 1.54 23.71 -26.33
N ALA A 104 2.15 23.87 -25.15
CA ALA A 104 2.00 25.03 -24.27
C ALA A 104 2.89 26.24 -24.64
N GLY A 105 3.56 26.22 -25.79
CA GLY A 105 4.50 27.29 -26.18
C GLY A 105 4.67 27.43 -27.69
N ARG A 106 4.94 28.66 -28.12
CA ARG A 106 5.37 29.01 -29.48
C ARG A 106 6.67 29.81 -29.35
N ALA A 107 7.66 29.45 -30.17
CA ALA A 107 8.98 30.08 -30.27
C ALA A 107 8.95 31.29 -31.22
#